data_AF-A0A7X1TU83-F1
#
_entry.id   AF-A0A7X1TU83-F1
#
_cell.length_a   1.000
_cell.length_b   1.000
_cell.length_c   1.000
_cell.angle_alpha   90.00
_cell.angle_beta   90.00
_cell.angle_gamma   90.00
#
_symmetry.space_group_name_H-M   'P 1'
#
loop_
_entity.id
_entity.type
_entity.pdbx_description
1 polymer ?
#
loop_
_entity_poly.entity_id
_entity_poly.type
_entity_poly.pdbx_seq_one_letter_code
_entity_poly.pdbx_strand_id
1 'polypeptide(L)'
;MFTSSLESIGAWRAQRLPLARFAPLAVLIAWAACGSALASARGLALVVLALSLVAQCRLWDDLVDRNSDRSTHPQRLLAAGVASGPFVHAAVVLAAANMIALAALRGWPHGLGAAALFGALALWYRGHRARGRVHANVLLLKYPAFVLLLAASPLGTATMAAALIVYAAMCAFELLDSGLARTPAEPIAFAAHTLAIAVAPMLLRPGIAAIGSGALCLALMAIARCTHLLPSPSGRGVGGEGASREAFTASSPASPARYLPFVCAAAALFVIHLGVEA
;
A
#
# COMPACT_ATOMS: atom_id res chain seq x y z
N MET A 1 -25.51 15.83 7.60
CA MET A 1 -24.53 16.55 8.44
C MET A 1 -24.24 15.65 9.62
N PHE A 2 -22.98 15.35 9.94
CA PHE A 2 -22.65 14.42 11.03
C PHE A 2 -22.98 15.03 12.39
N THR A 3 -23.52 14.20 13.28
CA THR A 3 -23.91 14.60 14.63
C THR A 3 -22.71 14.60 15.59
N SER A 4 -21.64 13.86 15.27
CA SER A 4 -20.43 13.79 16.08
C SER A 4 -19.15 13.55 15.26
N SER A 5 -17.99 13.85 15.86
CA SER A 5 -16.67 13.54 15.30
C SER A 5 -16.45 12.03 15.10
N LEU A 6 -17.03 11.18 15.94
CA LEU A 6 -16.90 9.73 15.83
C LEU A 6 -17.66 9.19 14.61
N GLU A 7 -18.85 9.73 14.35
CA GLU A 7 -19.66 9.37 13.18
C GLU A 7 -18.93 9.70 11.87
N SER A 8 -18.28 10.87 11.81
CA SER A 8 -17.53 11.29 10.61
C SER A 8 -16.26 10.44 10.39
N ILE A 9 -15.55 10.05 11.45
CA ILE A 9 -14.42 9.12 11.37
C ILE A 9 -14.89 7.72 10.91
N GLY A 10 -16.03 7.25 11.42
CA GLY A 10 -16.64 5.99 10.99
C GLY A 10 -17.01 6.00 9.51
N ALA A 11 -17.62 7.09 9.04
CA ALA A 11 -17.94 7.28 7.63
C ALA A 11 -16.68 7.35 6.74
N TRP A 12 -15.63 8.05 7.19
CA TRP A 12 -14.35 8.07 6.49
C TRP A 12 -13.75 6.67 6.36
N ARG A 13 -13.73 5.89 7.45
CA ARG A 13 -13.21 4.52 7.45
C ARG A 13 -13.96 3.66 6.45
N ALA A 14 -15.29 3.70 6.45
CA ALA A 14 -16.11 2.93 5.51
C ALA A 14 -15.80 3.29 4.05
N GLN A 15 -15.60 4.58 3.75
CA GLN A 15 -15.31 5.05 2.40
C GLN A 15 -13.87 4.78 1.94
N ARG A 16 -12.87 4.95 2.82
CA ARG A 16 -11.45 5.05 2.46
C ARG A 16 -10.60 3.88 2.92
N LEU A 17 -11.10 3.09 3.87
CA LEU A 17 -10.43 1.91 4.40
C LEU A 17 -11.37 0.68 4.42
N PRO A 18 -11.93 0.26 3.26
CA PRO A 18 -12.66 -1.00 3.17
C PRO A 18 -11.76 -2.17 3.61
N LEU A 19 -12.13 -2.82 4.72
CA LEU A 19 -11.34 -3.90 5.33
C LEU A 19 -11.08 -5.04 4.35
N ALA A 20 -12.04 -5.35 3.46
CA ALA A 20 -11.87 -6.37 2.42
C ALA A 20 -10.67 -6.12 1.49
N ARG A 21 -10.25 -4.86 1.31
CA ARG A 21 -9.07 -4.49 0.50
C ARG A 21 -7.80 -4.41 1.34
N PHE A 22 -7.89 -3.87 2.55
CA PHE A 22 -6.71 -3.53 3.34
C PHE A 22 -6.28 -4.59 4.36
N ALA A 23 -7.19 -5.47 4.80
CA ALA A 23 -6.83 -6.57 5.68
C ALA A 23 -5.87 -7.57 5.00
N PRO A 24 -6.07 -7.99 3.73
CA PRO A 24 -5.10 -8.85 3.05
C PRO A 24 -3.72 -8.20 2.92
N LEU A 25 -3.66 -6.89 2.63
CA LEU A 25 -2.42 -6.14 2.58
C LEU A 25 -1.72 -6.08 3.96
N ALA A 26 -2.47 -5.85 5.03
CA ALA A 26 -1.91 -5.85 6.38
C ALA A 26 -1.36 -7.23 6.78
N VAL A 27 -2.07 -8.30 6.42
CA VAL A 27 -1.60 -9.68 6.60
C VAL A 27 -0.32 -9.92 5.79
N LEU A 28 -0.28 -9.51 4.52
CA LEU A 28 0.89 -9.63 3.65
C LEU A 28 2.11 -8.92 4.25
N ILE A 29 1.95 -7.69 4.73
CA ILE A 29 3.01 -6.89 5.35
C ILE A 29 3.52 -7.56 6.64
N ALA A 30 2.61 -7.98 7.51
CA ALA A 30 2.96 -8.64 8.76
C ALA A 30 3.66 -9.99 8.50
N TRP A 31 3.14 -10.77 7.55
CA TRP A 31 3.74 -12.02 7.10
C TRP A 31 5.15 -11.78 6.56
N ALA A 32 5.34 -10.77 5.71
CA ALA A 32 6.65 -10.41 5.16
C ALA A 32 7.65 -10.02 6.26
N ALA A 33 7.16 -9.50 7.38
CA ALA A 33 8.00 -9.07 8.51
C ALA A 33 8.32 -10.19 9.52
N CYS A 34 7.50 -11.24 9.63
CA CYS A 34 7.65 -12.27 10.67
C CYS A 34 7.55 -13.73 10.21
N GLY A 35 7.26 -13.99 8.93
CA GLY A 35 7.19 -15.31 8.34
C GLY A 35 6.19 -16.24 9.05
N SER A 36 6.65 -17.45 9.37
CA SER A 36 5.89 -18.49 10.06
C SER A 36 5.36 -18.06 11.45
N ALA A 37 5.96 -17.06 12.08
CA ALA A 37 5.51 -16.55 13.38
C ALA A 37 4.16 -15.79 13.33
N LEU A 38 3.56 -15.61 12.15
CA LEU A 38 2.29 -14.92 11.97
C LEU A 38 1.14 -15.54 12.78
N ALA A 39 1.13 -16.87 12.94
CA ALA A 39 0.09 -17.59 13.67
C ALA A 39 0.13 -17.39 15.20
N SER A 40 1.18 -16.75 15.73
CA SER A 40 1.30 -16.43 17.15
C SER A 40 0.44 -15.23 17.54
N ALA A 41 0.14 -15.08 18.84
CA ALA A 41 -0.51 -13.87 19.36
C ALA A 41 0.26 -12.58 19.00
N ARG A 42 1.60 -12.66 18.99
CA ARG A 42 2.46 -11.56 18.55
C ARG A 42 2.30 -11.29 17.05
N GLY A 43 2.19 -12.33 16.23
CA GLY A 43 1.90 -12.22 14.80
C GLY A 43 0.58 -11.49 14.53
N LEU A 44 -0.48 -11.86 15.25
CA LEU A 44 -1.77 -11.17 15.17
C LEU A 44 -1.67 -9.68 15.57
N ALA A 45 -0.93 -9.37 16.64
CA ALA A 45 -0.67 -7.98 17.03
C ALA A 45 0.05 -7.19 15.93
N LEU A 46 0.97 -7.81 15.18
CA LEU A 46 1.64 -7.19 14.04
C LEU A 46 0.70 -6.98 12.85
N VAL A 47 -0.27 -7.86 12.60
CA VAL A 47 -1.31 -7.65 11.58
C VAL A 47 -2.16 -6.42 11.93
N VAL A 48 -2.60 -6.32 13.18
CA VAL A 48 -3.37 -5.16 13.67
C VAL A 48 -2.56 -3.88 13.54
N LEU A 49 -1.28 -3.92 13.92
CA LEU A 49 -0.38 -2.78 13.79
C LEU A 49 -0.11 -2.40 12.34
N ALA A 50 0.08 -3.38 11.43
CA ALA A 50 0.20 -3.13 10.00
C ALA A 50 -1.05 -2.46 9.43
N LEU A 51 -2.24 -2.93 9.80
CA LEU A 51 -3.50 -2.30 9.39
C LEU A 51 -3.62 -0.88 9.94
N SER A 52 -3.20 -0.64 11.18
CA SER A 52 -3.18 0.69 11.82
C SER A 52 -2.21 1.66 11.13
N LEU A 53 -1.02 1.19 10.73
CA LEU A 53 -0.05 1.97 9.93
C LEU A 53 -0.65 2.35 8.57
N VAL A 54 -1.29 1.40 7.88
CA VAL A 54 -2.00 1.66 6.62
C VAL A 54 -3.12 2.68 6.83
N ALA A 55 -3.93 2.53 7.88
CA ALA A 55 -5.02 3.45 8.19
C ALA A 55 -4.50 4.88 8.45
N GLN A 56 -3.46 5.02 9.27
CA GLN A 56 -2.82 6.29 9.58
C GLN A 56 -2.27 6.96 8.32
N CYS A 57 -1.52 6.24 7.49
CA CYS A 57 -0.99 6.82 6.26
C CYS A 57 -2.10 7.18 5.27
N ARG A 58 -3.17 6.38 5.12
CA ARG A 58 -4.30 6.76 4.25
C ARG A 58 -5.01 8.01 4.75
N LEU A 59 -5.20 8.14 6.06
CA LEU A 59 -5.82 9.32 6.65
C LEU A 59 -4.96 10.56 6.42
N TRP A 60 -3.64 10.42 6.58
CA TRP A 60 -2.68 11.48 6.28
C TRP A 60 -2.72 11.88 4.80
N ASP A 61 -2.67 10.90 3.88
CA ASP A 61 -2.76 11.14 2.44
C ASP A 61 -4.02 11.95 2.11
N ASP A 62 -5.19 11.54 2.61
CA ASP A 62 -6.46 12.23 2.35
C ASP A 62 -6.48 13.67 2.91
N LEU A 63 -5.83 13.91 4.05
CA LEU A 63 -5.70 15.26 4.62
C LEU A 63 -4.83 16.17 3.74
N VAL A 64 -3.71 15.64 3.23
CA VAL A 64 -2.81 16.38 2.33
C VAL A 64 -3.47 16.61 0.97
N ASP A 65 -4.20 15.62 0.47
CA ASP A 65 -4.83 15.65 -0.85
C ASP A 65 -6.17 16.38 -0.88
N ARG A 66 -6.69 16.80 0.28
CA ARG A 66 -8.00 17.46 0.41
C ARG A 66 -8.30 18.52 -0.65
N ASN A 67 -7.35 19.42 -0.90
CA ASN A 67 -7.57 20.53 -1.84
C ASN A 67 -7.61 20.06 -3.30
N SER A 68 -6.79 19.07 -3.65
CA SER A 68 -6.82 18.46 -4.99
C SER A 68 -8.07 17.59 -5.17
N ASP A 69 -8.46 16.87 -4.13
CA ASP A 69 -9.63 16.00 -4.15
C ASP A 69 -10.94 16.79 -4.29
N ARG A 70 -10.98 18.08 -3.92
CA ARG A 70 -12.14 18.95 -4.17
C ARG A 70 -12.51 19.04 -5.64
N SER A 71 -11.54 19.04 -6.55
CA SER A 71 -11.80 19.10 -7.98
C SER A 71 -11.89 17.72 -8.62
N THR A 72 -11.05 16.77 -8.20
CA THR A 72 -10.98 15.44 -8.84
C THR A 72 -11.96 14.42 -8.27
N HIS A 73 -12.30 14.54 -6.99
CA HIS A 73 -13.11 13.58 -6.24
C HIS A 73 -14.01 14.29 -5.21
N PRO A 74 -14.90 15.20 -5.65
CA PRO A 74 -15.72 16.03 -4.76
C PRO A 74 -16.63 15.21 -3.82
N GLN A 75 -16.92 13.95 -4.17
CA GLN A 75 -17.69 13.01 -3.36
C GLN A 75 -16.94 12.44 -2.14
N ARG A 76 -15.63 12.67 -2.01
CA ARG A 76 -14.84 12.24 -0.84
C ARG A 76 -15.21 13.09 0.36
N LEU A 77 -15.33 12.46 1.53
CA LEU A 77 -15.76 13.11 2.77
C LEU A 77 -14.98 14.39 3.09
N LEU A 78 -13.64 14.31 3.05
CA LEU A 78 -12.76 15.44 3.34
C LEU A 78 -12.76 16.51 2.25
N ALA A 79 -13.03 16.12 1.00
CA ALA A 79 -13.18 17.03 -0.13
C ALA A 79 -14.50 17.83 -0.05
N ALA A 80 -15.58 17.18 0.41
CA ALA A 80 -16.92 17.74 0.52
C ALA A 80 -17.11 18.83 1.61
N GLY A 81 -16.02 19.38 2.16
CA GLY A 81 -16.07 20.51 3.09
C GLY A 81 -16.24 20.15 4.56
N VAL A 82 -16.17 18.87 4.93
CA VAL A 82 -16.17 18.45 6.35
C VAL A 82 -14.94 19.04 7.06
N ALA A 83 -15.14 19.48 8.31
CA ALA A 83 -14.07 20.05 9.13
C ALA A 83 -12.90 19.07 9.29
N SER A 84 -11.69 19.50 8.99
CA SER A 84 -10.48 18.65 9.04
C SER A 84 -9.94 18.43 10.44
N GLY A 85 -10.32 19.25 11.42
CA GLY A 85 -9.78 19.22 12.79
C GLY A 85 -9.81 17.82 13.43
N PRO A 86 -10.97 17.13 13.48
CA PRO A 86 -11.07 15.79 14.06
C PRO A 86 -10.17 14.75 13.36
N PHE A 87 -10.01 14.86 12.04
CA PHE A 87 -9.19 13.95 11.25
C PHE A 87 -7.69 14.16 11.47
N VAL A 88 -7.26 15.43 11.63
CA VAL A 88 -5.88 15.75 12.03
C VAL A 88 -5.57 15.16 13.41
N HIS A 89 -6.48 15.33 14.38
CA HIS A 89 -6.32 14.74 15.72
C HIS A 89 -6.25 13.21 15.65
N ALA A 90 -7.14 12.57 14.89
CA ALA A 90 -7.12 11.13 14.71
C ALA A 90 -5.80 10.64 14.06
N ALA A 91 -5.27 11.36 13.07
CA ALA A 91 -3.99 11.02 12.44
C ALA A 91 -2.82 11.13 13.42
N VAL A 92 -2.76 12.18 14.24
CA VAL A 92 -1.72 12.38 15.27
C VAL A 92 -1.80 11.30 16.35
N VAL A 93 -3.00 11.02 16.86
CA VAL A 93 -3.22 9.99 17.88
C VAL A 93 -2.84 8.61 17.34
N LEU A 94 -3.23 8.28 16.10
CA LEU A 94 -2.84 7.02 15.45
C LEU A 94 -1.32 6.93 15.27
N ALA A 95 -0.65 8.00 14.85
CA ALA A 95 0.80 8.02 14.70
C ALA A 95 1.50 7.77 16.05
N ALA A 96 1.06 8.44 17.12
CA ALA A 96 1.56 8.23 18.47
C ALA A 96 1.34 6.79 18.96
N ALA A 97 0.12 6.26 18.78
CA ALA A 97 -0.21 4.89 19.16
C ALA A 97 0.64 3.87 18.40
N ASN A 98 0.86 4.06 17.09
CA ASN A 98 1.70 3.19 16.27
C ASN A 98 3.16 3.22 16.73
N MET A 99 3.71 4.39 17.05
CA MET A 99 5.09 4.52 17.58
C MET A 99 5.25 3.81 18.92
N ILE A 100 4.29 3.99 19.84
CA ILE A 100 4.28 3.33 21.16
C ILE A 100 4.15 1.81 20.99
N ALA A 101 3.24 1.35 20.13
CA ALA A 101 3.05 -0.08 19.87
C ALA A 101 4.29 -0.72 19.24
N LEU A 102 4.95 -0.05 18.29
CA LEU A 102 6.22 -0.49 17.72
C LEU A 102 7.31 -0.56 18.80
N ALA A 103 7.42 0.47 19.64
CA ALA A 103 8.39 0.49 20.73
C ALA A 103 8.17 -0.67 21.72
N ALA A 104 6.91 -0.96 22.08
CA ALA A 104 6.55 -2.05 22.97
C ALA A 104 6.77 -3.44 22.34
N LEU A 105 6.44 -3.60 21.05
CA LEU A 105 6.51 -4.90 20.38
C LEU A 105 7.87 -5.22 19.76
N ARG A 106 8.69 -4.24 19.40
CA ARG A 106 9.97 -4.43 18.68
C ARG A 106 11.15 -3.70 19.31
N GLY A 107 10.90 -2.77 20.24
CA GLY A 107 11.92 -1.96 20.90
C GLY A 107 11.89 -0.50 20.45
N TRP A 108 12.36 0.42 21.30
CA TRP A 108 12.36 1.86 21.04
C TRP A 108 12.97 2.29 19.69
N PRO A 109 14.00 1.62 19.11
CA PRO A 109 14.53 2.02 17.81
C PRO A 109 13.49 1.94 16.69
N HIS A 110 12.57 0.97 16.73
CA HIS A 110 11.49 0.85 15.74
C HIS A 110 10.45 1.96 15.89
N GLY A 111 10.18 2.40 17.12
CA GLY A 111 9.36 3.59 17.37
C GLY A 111 9.98 4.86 16.77
N LEU A 112 11.29 5.05 16.93
CA LEU A 112 12.01 6.16 16.27
C LEU A 112 12.05 6.01 14.74
N GLY A 113 12.20 4.78 14.24
CA GLY A 113 12.11 4.50 12.81
C GLY A 113 10.78 4.94 12.21
N ALA A 114 9.67 4.72 12.92
CA ALA A 114 8.36 5.21 12.50
C ALA A 114 8.27 6.74 12.56
N ALA A 115 8.80 7.38 13.60
CA ALA A 115 8.89 8.84 13.67
C ALA A 115 9.66 9.42 12.48
N ALA A 116 10.81 8.82 12.14
CA ALA A 116 11.63 9.21 11.01
C ALA A 116 10.89 9.01 9.67
N LEU A 117 10.20 7.89 9.48
CA LEU A 117 9.37 7.63 8.30
C LEU A 117 8.28 8.70 8.13
N PHE A 118 7.52 9.00 9.18
CA PHE A 118 6.46 10.00 9.12
C PHE A 118 7.00 11.41 8.92
N GLY A 119 8.12 11.75 9.56
CA GLY A 119 8.84 12.99 9.33
C GLY A 119 9.29 13.14 7.87
N ALA A 120 9.89 12.10 7.29
CA ALA A 120 10.31 12.07 5.90
C ALA A 120 9.14 12.22 4.93
N LEU A 121 8.03 11.51 5.16
CA LEU A 121 6.80 11.66 4.35
C LEU A 121 6.23 13.08 4.48
N ALA A 122 6.18 13.65 5.69
CA ALA A 122 5.70 15.01 5.90
C ALA A 122 6.57 16.05 5.17
N LEU A 123 7.90 15.89 5.22
CA LEU A 123 8.84 16.73 4.48
C LEU A 123 8.66 16.58 2.96
N TRP A 124 8.49 15.36 2.47
CA TRP A 124 8.22 15.08 1.06
C TRP A 124 6.94 15.78 0.59
N TYR A 125 5.85 15.67 1.34
CA TYR A 125 4.59 16.33 1.02
C TYR A 125 4.68 17.86 1.04
N ARG A 126 5.52 18.44 1.91
CA ARG A 126 5.75 19.89 1.94
C ARG A 126 6.61 20.38 0.78
N GLY A 127 7.64 19.60 0.42
CA GLY A 127 8.61 19.98 -0.60
C GLY A 127 8.18 19.71 -2.04
N HIS A 128 7.38 18.66 -2.27
CA HIS A 128 7.08 18.19 -3.62
C HIS A 128 5.64 18.52 -4.05
N ARG A 129 5.47 19.66 -4.74
CA ARG A 129 4.17 20.10 -5.26
C ARG A 129 3.74 19.37 -6.55
N ALA A 130 4.69 18.82 -7.31
CA ALA A 130 4.41 18.12 -8.56
C ALA A 130 3.95 16.67 -8.30
N ARG A 131 2.73 16.33 -8.71
CA ARG A 131 2.11 15.01 -8.46
C ARG A 131 2.31 14.05 -9.62
N GLY A 132 3.58 13.79 -9.96
CA GLY A 132 3.97 12.91 -11.07
C GLY A 132 4.27 11.47 -10.66
N ARG A 133 4.85 10.69 -11.58
CA ARG A 133 5.22 9.28 -11.35
C ARG A 133 6.21 9.07 -10.20
N VAL A 134 7.15 10.00 -10.02
CA VAL A 134 8.12 9.96 -8.91
C VAL A 134 7.39 10.06 -7.58
N HIS A 135 6.43 10.99 -7.47
CA HIS A 135 5.61 11.13 -6.28
C HIS A 135 4.87 9.83 -5.96
N ALA A 136 4.21 9.21 -6.94
CA ALA A 136 3.51 7.94 -6.75
C ALA A 136 4.44 6.83 -6.23
N ASN A 137 5.62 6.64 -6.83
CA ASN A 137 6.57 5.62 -6.38
C ASN A 137 7.09 5.88 -4.96
N VAL A 138 7.42 7.14 -4.64
CA VAL A 138 7.87 7.51 -3.28
C VAL A 138 6.77 7.25 -2.26
N LEU A 139 5.49 7.47 -2.59
CA LEU A 139 4.38 7.14 -1.70
C LEU A 139 4.21 5.63 -1.49
N LEU A 140 4.57 4.81 -2.49
CA LEU A 140 4.53 3.35 -2.35
C LEU A 140 5.65 2.81 -1.46
N LEU A 141 6.75 3.55 -1.26
CA LEU A 141 7.85 3.14 -0.36
C LEU A 141 7.44 2.99 1.11
N LYS A 142 6.28 3.51 1.51
CA LYS A 142 5.79 3.28 2.88
C LYS A 142 5.48 1.81 3.18
N TYR A 143 5.04 1.03 2.18
CA TYR A 143 4.73 -0.38 2.37
C TYR A 143 5.96 -1.26 2.67
N PRO A 144 7.06 -1.20 1.90
CA PRO A 144 8.30 -1.87 2.31
C PRO A 144 8.83 -1.31 3.63
N ALA A 145 8.71 -0.01 3.89
CA ALA A 145 9.11 0.56 5.18
C ALA A 145 8.32 -0.04 6.37
N PHE A 146 7.02 -0.33 6.20
CA PHE A 146 6.24 -1.04 7.22
C PHE A 146 6.76 -2.45 7.48
N VAL A 147 7.17 -3.19 6.44
CA VAL A 147 7.80 -4.51 6.61
C VAL A 147 9.05 -4.39 7.47
N LEU A 148 9.92 -3.42 7.16
CA LEU A 148 11.15 -3.18 7.94
C LEU A 148 10.87 -2.79 9.39
N LEU A 149 9.90 -1.89 9.61
CA LEU A 149 9.48 -1.47 10.95
C LEU A 149 8.85 -2.60 11.77
N LEU A 150 8.23 -3.57 11.13
CA LEU A 150 7.60 -4.69 11.82
C LEU A 150 8.52 -5.89 11.99
N ALA A 151 9.69 -5.93 11.34
CA ALA A 151 10.60 -7.06 11.37
C ALA A 151 11.50 -7.06 12.62
N ALA A 152 11.81 -8.26 13.12
CA ALA A 152 12.81 -8.40 14.19
C ALA A 152 14.23 -8.04 13.70
N SER A 153 14.54 -8.40 12.46
CA SER A 153 15.81 -8.14 11.79
C SER A 153 15.55 -7.33 10.51
N PRO A 154 15.37 -6.00 10.61
CA PRO A 154 15.01 -5.16 9.46
C PRO A 154 16.00 -5.26 8.31
N LEU A 155 17.30 -5.38 8.62
CA LEU A 155 18.37 -5.46 7.62
C LEU A 155 18.76 -6.90 7.25
N GLY A 156 17.97 -7.90 7.67
CA GLY A 156 18.15 -9.29 7.26
C GLY A 156 17.82 -9.46 5.78
N THR A 157 18.59 -10.28 5.06
CA THR A 157 18.43 -10.49 3.62
C THR A 157 17.00 -10.93 3.25
N ALA A 158 16.42 -11.85 4.03
CA ALA A 158 15.05 -12.31 3.83
C ALA A 158 14.02 -11.19 4.01
N THR A 159 14.15 -10.37 5.05
CA THR A 159 13.27 -9.21 5.30
C THR A 159 13.36 -8.18 4.16
N MET A 160 14.58 -7.88 3.72
CA MET A 160 14.82 -6.95 2.62
C MET A 160 14.20 -7.47 1.31
N ALA A 161 14.40 -8.75 1.00
CA ALA A 161 13.76 -9.38 -0.16
C ALA A 161 12.22 -9.35 -0.07
N ALA A 162 11.66 -9.65 1.11
CA ALA A 162 10.22 -9.60 1.32
C ALA A 162 9.65 -8.18 1.19
N ALA A 163 10.34 -7.17 1.73
CA ALA A 163 9.98 -5.76 1.58
C ALA A 163 9.97 -5.35 0.09
N LEU A 164 10.99 -5.75 -0.67
CA LEU A 164 11.06 -5.49 -2.11
C LEU A 164 9.93 -6.17 -2.90
N ILE A 165 9.57 -7.40 -2.54
CA ILE A 165 8.44 -8.11 -3.15
C ILE A 165 7.14 -7.35 -2.87
N VAL A 166 6.92 -6.90 -1.62
CA VAL A 166 5.77 -6.07 -1.26
C VAL A 166 5.75 -4.78 -2.08
N TYR A 167 6.89 -4.11 -2.24
CA TYR A 167 6.99 -2.91 -3.07
C TYR A 167 6.61 -3.19 -4.52
N ALA A 168 7.20 -4.22 -5.14
CA ALA A 168 6.90 -4.62 -6.50
C ALA A 168 5.42 -4.98 -6.71
N ALA A 169 4.82 -5.70 -5.74
CA ALA A 169 3.40 -6.03 -5.77
C ALA A 169 2.51 -4.78 -5.70
N MET A 170 2.85 -3.81 -4.85
CA MET A 170 2.11 -2.55 -4.76
C MET A 170 2.27 -1.69 -6.01
N CYS A 171 3.45 -1.66 -6.60
CA CYS A 171 3.72 -1.03 -7.90
C CYS A 171 2.86 -1.67 -9.00
N ALA A 172 2.86 -3.00 -9.12
CA ALA A 172 2.06 -3.72 -10.10
C ALA A 172 0.55 -3.49 -9.89
N PHE A 173 0.10 -3.50 -8.64
CA PHE A 173 -1.27 -3.18 -8.28
C PHE A 173 -1.67 -1.78 -8.75
N GLU A 174 -0.85 -0.76 -8.48
CA GLU A 174 -1.12 0.62 -8.88
C GLU A 174 -1.16 0.77 -10.42
N LEU A 175 -0.28 0.07 -11.13
CA LEU A 175 -0.25 0.07 -12.59
C LEU A 175 -1.55 -0.52 -13.19
N LEU A 176 -2.06 -1.60 -12.59
CA LEU A 176 -3.32 -2.23 -12.98
C LEU A 176 -4.54 -1.37 -12.61
N ASP A 177 -4.54 -0.73 -11.44
CA ASP A 177 -5.67 0.10 -10.95
C ASP A 177 -5.77 1.44 -11.69
N SER A 178 -4.63 2.05 -12.04
CA SER A 178 -4.58 3.35 -12.74
C SER A 178 -4.99 3.27 -14.21
N GLY A 179 -5.13 2.07 -14.78
CA GLY A 179 -5.49 1.90 -16.18
C GLY A 179 -4.46 2.51 -17.14
N LEU A 180 -3.22 2.75 -16.68
CA LEU A 180 -2.11 3.30 -17.47
C LEU A 180 -1.57 2.31 -18.50
N ALA A 181 -2.04 1.07 -18.52
CA ALA A 181 -1.78 0.10 -19.58
C ALA A 181 -2.46 0.45 -20.93
N ARG A 182 -2.73 1.73 -21.22
CA ARG A 182 -3.26 2.18 -22.52
C ARG A 182 -2.21 2.20 -23.61
N THR A 183 -0.93 2.23 -23.26
CA THR A 183 0.17 2.11 -24.23
C THR A 183 1.15 1.01 -23.81
N PRO A 184 1.65 0.19 -24.76
CA PRO A 184 2.47 -0.98 -24.45
C PRO A 184 3.86 -0.65 -23.88
N ALA A 185 4.33 0.60 -23.99
CA ALA A 185 5.67 1.01 -23.53
C ALA A 185 5.72 1.42 -22.05
N GLU A 186 4.62 1.87 -21.46
CA GLU A 186 4.58 2.35 -20.07
C GLU A 186 4.78 1.26 -19.00
N PRO A 187 4.25 0.03 -19.16
CA PRO A 187 4.50 -1.06 -18.22
C PRO A 187 5.97 -1.45 -18.14
N ILE A 188 6.69 -1.38 -19.27
CA ILE A 188 8.09 -1.78 -19.37
C ILE A 188 8.99 -0.78 -18.64
N ALA A 189 8.77 0.52 -18.86
CA ALA A 189 9.52 1.57 -18.16
C ALA A 189 9.27 1.51 -16.64
N PHE A 190 8.03 1.24 -16.23
CA PHE A 190 7.67 1.12 -14.82
C PHE A 190 8.25 -0.14 -14.17
N ALA A 191 8.20 -1.29 -14.86
CA ALA A 191 8.84 -2.53 -14.41
C ALA A 191 10.36 -2.38 -14.31
N ALA A 192 11.00 -1.72 -15.29
CA ALA A 192 12.43 -1.43 -15.26
C ALA A 192 12.80 -0.50 -14.09
N HIS A 193 11.99 0.53 -13.80
CA HIS A 193 12.23 1.43 -12.67
C HIS A 193 12.05 0.72 -11.32
N THR A 194 11.02 -0.12 -11.21
CA THR A 194 10.75 -0.93 -10.02
C THR A 194 11.88 -1.93 -9.78
N LEU A 195 12.37 -2.59 -10.84
CA LEU A 195 13.50 -3.51 -10.79
C LEU A 195 14.79 -2.78 -10.41
N ALA A 196 15.06 -1.61 -10.99
CA ALA A 196 16.25 -0.82 -10.66
C ALA A 196 16.28 -0.39 -9.18
N ILE A 197 15.13 0.08 -8.64
CA ILE A 197 15.00 0.43 -7.23
C ILE A 197 15.15 -0.81 -6.33
N ALA A 198 14.62 -1.96 -6.76
CA ALA A 198 14.70 -3.19 -5.99
C ALA A 198 16.11 -3.82 -5.99
N VAL A 199 16.82 -3.75 -7.12
CA VAL A 199 18.12 -4.40 -7.30
C VAL A 199 19.26 -3.53 -6.77
N ALA A 200 19.15 -2.19 -6.81
CA ALA A 200 20.17 -1.27 -6.31
C ALA A 200 20.70 -1.59 -4.89
N PRO A 201 19.86 -1.86 -3.87
CA PRO A 201 20.35 -2.24 -2.55
C PRO A 201 20.93 -3.66 -2.47
N MET A 202 20.51 -4.58 -3.36
CA MET A 202 21.07 -5.94 -3.44
C MET A 202 22.48 -5.96 -4.05
N LEU A 203 22.76 -5.04 -4.99
CA LEU A 203 24.09 -4.91 -5.60
C LEU A 203 25.13 -4.29 -4.64
N LEU A 204 24.68 -3.62 -3.58
CA LEU A 204 25.56 -2.98 -2.58
C LEU A 204 26.05 -3.96 -1.48
N ARG A 205 25.65 -5.24 -1.50
CA ARG A 205 26.16 -6.28 -0.61
C ARG A 205 26.52 -7.56 -1.38
N PRO A 206 27.81 -7.87 -1.60
CA PRO A 206 28.20 -9.14 -2.21
C PRO A 206 28.09 -10.24 -1.15
N GLY A 207 27.04 -11.06 -1.23
CA GLY A 207 26.85 -12.18 -0.32
C GLY A 207 25.52 -12.91 -0.46
N ILE A 208 25.50 -13.90 -1.36
CA ILE A 208 24.67 -15.11 -1.35
C ILE A 208 23.24 -15.02 -1.94
N ALA A 209 23.08 -15.73 -3.07
CA ALA A 209 21.92 -16.50 -3.55
C ALA A 209 20.49 -15.92 -3.44
N ALA A 210 20.19 -14.89 -4.23
CA ALA A 210 18.82 -14.41 -4.47
C ALA A 210 18.29 -14.78 -5.89
N ILE A 211 18.56 -16.01 -6.37
CA ILE A 211 18.21 -16.42 -7.74
C ILE A 211 16.78 -17.03 -7.84
N GLY A 212 16.09 -17.31 -6.71
CA GLY A 212 14.75 -17.91 -6.73
C GLY A 212 13.56 -16.94 -6.88
N SER A 213 13.70 -15.67 -6.50
CA SER A 213 12.57 -14.72 -6.39
C SER A 213 12.25 -13.97 -7.70
N GLY A 214 13.22 -13.86 -8.61
CA GLY A 214 13.04 -13.25 -9.94
C GLY A 214 12.14 -14.08 -10.87
N ALA A 215 12.31 -15.41 -10.88
CA ALA A 215 11.51 -16.34 -11.69
C ALA A 215 10.03 -16.34 -11.25
N LEU A 216 9.79 -16.14 -9.95
CA LEU A 216 8.46 -16.10 -9.36
C LEU A 216 7.75 -14.78 -9.66
N CYS A 217 8.44 -13.65 -9.59
CA CYS A 217 7.90 -12.37 -10.03
C CYS A 217 7.57 -12.35 -11.53
N LEU A 218 8.40 -13.02 -12.37
CA LEU A 218 8.12 -13.24 -13.79
C LEU A 218 6.92 -14.18 -14.02
N ALA A 219 6.78 -15.25 -13.24
CA ALA A 219 5.63 -16.17 -13.31
C ALA A 219 4.32 -15.47 -12.90
N LEU A 220 4.35 -14.60 -11.89
CA LEU A 220 3.19 -13.81 -11.48
C LEU A 220 2.79 -12.76 -12.53
N MET A 221 3.77 -12.14 -13.21
CA MET A 221 3.51 -11.27 -14.35
C MET A 221 2.93 -12.03 -15.56
N ALA A 222 3.37 -13.28 -15.80
CA ALA A 222 2.81 -14.13 -16.85
C ALA A 222 1.37 -14.57 -16.55
N ILE A 223 1.06 -14.93 -15.30
CA ILE A 223 -0.30 -15.30 -14.86
C ILE A 223 -1.26 -14.10 -14.93
N ALA A 224 -0.81 -12.90 -14.51
CA ALA A 224 -1.59 -11.67 -14.64
C ALA A 224 -1.92 -11.35 -16.12
N ARG A 225 -1.02 -11.68 -17.05
CA ARG A 225 -1.24 -11.55 -18.49
C ARG A 225 -2.26 -12.57 -19.02
N CYS A 226 -2.29 -13.79 -18.48
CA CYS A 226 -3.30 -14.80 -18.83
C CYS A 226 -4.71 -14.47 -18.30
N THR A 227 -4.82 -13.67 -17.23
CA THR A 227 -6.11 -13.26 -16.66
C THR A 227 -6.79 -12.08 -17.37
N HIS A 228 -6.12 -11.49 -18.36
CA HIS A 228 -6.61 -10.34 -19.14
C HIS A 228 -7.64 -10.68 -20.24
N LEU A 229 -8.24 -11.89 -20.22
CA LEU A 229 -9.37 -12.27 -21.08
C LEU A 229 -10.75 -11.89 -20.50
N LEU A 230 -10.82 -11.04 -19.46
CA LEU A 230 -12.09 -10.60 -18.89
C LEU A 230 -12.38 -9.11 -19.16
N PRO A 231 -13.60 -8.77 -19.58
CA PRO A 231 -13.97 -7.39 -19.90
C PRO A 231 -13.95 -6.51 -18.65
N SER A 232 -13.33 -5.34 -18.77
CA SER A 232 -13.26 -4.32 -17.74
C SER A 232 -14.63 -3.63 -17.56
N PRO A 233 -15.16 -3.49 -16.34
CA PRO A 233 -16.36 -2.68 -16.11
C PRO A 233 -15.99 -1.21 -16.25
N SER A 234 -16.55 -0.59 -17.29
CA SER A 234 -16.51 0.85 -17.58
C SER A 234 -16.98 1.67 -16.38
N GLY A 235 -16.23 2.71 -16.03
CA GLY A 235 -16.65 3.62 -14.97
C GLY A 235 -15.61 4.61 -14.48
N ARG A 236 -14.94 5.34 -15.36
CA ARG A 236 -14.45 6.72 -15.12
C ARG A 236 -13.90 7.33 -16.40
N GLY A 237 -14.75 8.10 -17.06
CA GLY A 237 -14.34 9.07 -18.06
C GLY A 237 -13.56 10.21 -17.39
N VAL A 238 -12.41 10.53 -17.98
CA VAL A 238 -11.79 11.85 -17.84
C VAL A 238 -12.50 12.73 -18.86
N GLY A 239 -13.07 13.85 -18.38
CA GLY A 239 -14.07 14.64 -19.06
C GLY A 239 -13.67 15.22 -20.42
N GLY A 240 -14.67 15.29 -21.29
CA GLY A 240 -14.71 16.00 -22.56
C GLY A 240 -16.16 16.04 -23.06
N GLU A 241 -16.93 16.97 -22.47
CA GLU A 241 -18.13 17.65 -22.99
C GLU A 241 -19.32 16.84 -23.54
N GLY A 242 -20.43 16.88 -22.79
CA GLY A 242 -21.79 16.80 -23.34
C GLY A 242 -22.44 15.42 -23.39
N ALA A 243 -23.05 14.97 -22.29
CA ALA A 243 -24.21 14.07 -22.33
C ALA A 243 -24.89 13.96 -20.95
N SER A 244 -26.14 14.42 -20.92
CA SER A 244 -27.32 13.88 -20.23
C SER A 244 -27.16 13.13 -18.89
N ARG A 245 -27.90 13.64 -17.89
CA ARG A 245 -28.28 12.93 -16.66
C ARG A 245 -28.89 11.55 -16.99
N GLU A 246 -28.12 10.48 -16.80
CA GLU A 246 -28.65 9.13 -16.63
C GLU A 246 -28.18 8.54 -15.30
N ALA A 247 -29.05 7.70 -14.75
CA ALA A 247 -29.14 7.35 -13.36
C ALA A 247 -27.91 6.61 -12.81
N PHE A 248 -27.53 7.00 -11.59
CA PHE A 248 -26.55 6.32 -10.75
C PHE A 248 -27.08 4.93 -10.36
N THR A 249 -26.71 3.91 -11.14
CA THR A 249 -26.95 2.51 -10.80
C THR A 249 -25.83 2.00 -9.90
N ALA A 250 -26.23 1.25 -8.87
CA ALA A 250 -25.39 0.78 -7.77
C ALA A 250 -24.14 0.03 -8.27
N SER A 251 -23.00 0.35 -7.65
CA SER A 251 -21.72 -0.33 -7.89
C SER A 251 -21.84 -1.84 -7.67
N SER A 252 -21.62 -2.61 -8.74
CA SER A 252 -21.52 -4.08 -8.71
C SER A 252 -20.44 -4.55 -7.72
N PRO A 253 -20.66 -5.65 -6.96
CA PRO A 253 -19.67 -6.17 -6.02
C PRO A 253 -18.37 -6.51 -6.75
N ALA A 254 -17.24 -6.10 -6.18
CA ALA A 254 -15.92 -6.31 -6.75
C ALA A 254 -15.67 -7.81 -7.02
N SER A 255 -15.39 -8.16 -8.28
CA SER A 255 -15.08 -9.54 -8.68
C SER A 255 -13.87 -10.08 -7.91
N PRO A 256 -13.93 -11.33 -7.39
CA PRO A 256 -12.83 -11.98 -6.67
C PRO A 256 -11.51 -12.03 -7.47
N ALA A 257 -11.56 -11.91 -8.80
CA ALA A 257 -10.39 -11.83 -9.67
C ALA A 257 -9.46 -10.63 -9.35
N ARG A 258 -9.97 -9.54 -8.73
CA ARG A 258 -9.14 -8.37 -8.36
C ARG A 258 -8.13 -8.65 -7.23
N TYR A 259 -8.30 -9.73 -6.49
CA TYR A 259 -7.43 -10.10 -5.38
C TYR A 259 -6.35 -11.11 -5.77
N LEU A 260 -6.37 -11.61 -7.01
CA LEU A 260 -5.43 -12.60 -7.50
C LEU A 260 -3.95 -12.16 -7.37
N PRO A 261 -3.56 -10.90 -7.64
CA PRO A 261 -2.17 -10.46 -7.44
C PRO A 261 -1.71 -10.58 -5.98
N PHE A 262 -2.60 -10.38 -5.01
CA PHE A 262 -2.29 -10.55 -3.58
C PHE A 262 -2.15 -12.01 -3.19
N VAL A 263 -3.02 -12.89 -3.70
CA VAL A 263 -2.93 -14.35 -3.48
C VAL A 263 -1.62 -14.88 -4.07
N CYS A 264 -1.28 -14.44 -5.28
CA CYS A 264 -0.03 -14.73 -5.96
C CYS A 264 1.20 -14.24 -5.18
N ALA A 265 1.19 -12.99 -4.68
CA ALA A 265 2.26 -12.47 -3.86
C ALA A 265 2.43 -13.26 -2.54
N ALA A 266 1.33 -13.63 -1.89
CA ALA A 266 1.35 -14.45 -0.67
C ALA A 266 1.87 -15.87 -0.94
N ALA A 267 1.48 -16.50 -2.04
CA ALA A 267 1.99 -17.81 -2.46
C ALA A 267 3.49 -17.75 -2.79
N ALA A 268 3.92 -16.68 -3.47
CA ALA A 268 5.31 -16.47 -3.83
C ALA A 268 6.22 -16.35 -2.60
N LEU A 269 5.73 -15.57 -1.64
CA LEU A 269 6.32 -15.38 -0.34
C LEU A 269 6.41 -16.71 0.45
N PHE A 270 5.34 -17.50 0.47
CA PHE A 270 5.31 -18.82 1.11
C PHE A 270 6.40 -19.78 0.57
N VAL A 271 6.60 -19.81 -0.75
CA VAL A 271 7.66 -20.62 -1.40
C VAL A 271 9.07 -20.16 -1.00
N ILE A 272 9.31 -18.84 -0.93
CA ILE A 272 10.61 -18.30 -0.49
C ILE A 272 10.91 -18.70 0.96
N HIS A 273 9.90 -18.71 1.83
CA HIS A 273 10.11 -19.06 3.23
C HIS A 273 10.45 -20.55 3.41
N LEU A 274 9.75 -21.44 2.68
CA LEU A 274 10.04 -22.87 2.71
C LEU A 274 11.41 -23.23 2.09
N GLY A 275 11.89 -22.45 1.12
CA GLY A 275 13.20 -22.69 0.49
C GLY A 275 14.41 -22.16 1.26
N VAL A 276 14.21 -21.39 2.34
CA VAL A 276 15.29 -20.83 3.17
C VAL A 276 15.55 -21.69 4.42
N GLU A 277 14.60 -22.55 4.81
CA GLU A 277 14.76 -23.48 5.95
C GLU A 277 15.19 -24.91 5.54
N ALA A 278 15.41 -25.17 4.25
CA ALA A 278 15.93 -26.44 3.71
C ALA A 278 17.39 -26.29 3.28
#